data_AF-A0A2T0S610-F1
#
_entry.id   AF-A0A2T0S610-F1
#
_cell.length_a   1.000
_cell.length_b   1.000
_cell.length_c   1.000
_cell.angle_alpha   90.00
_cell.angle_beta   90.00
_cell.angle_gamma   90.00
#
_symmetry.space_group_name_H-M   'P 1'
#
loop_
_entity.id
_entity.type
_entity.pdbx_description
1 polymer ?
#
loop_
_entity_poly.entity_id
_entity_poly.type
_entity_poly.pdbx_seq_one_letter_code
_entity_poly.pdbx_strand_id
1 'polypeptide(L)'
;MRLRRNLTTLSFLAPALVGIAVFFLYPLLSAVYFSFTKFDLLTVPRWVGPANYRRMAEDPFLLQSIRNTLWMVVVFVPVRIIGAIGLSMLLTQLKRGAGFFRTIFYLPALAPPVAATIAFVYLLKPGTGPVNTALGHLGIEGPLWFNSPEWAKPSLVLLGLWGIGDIMIIFLAAVLGVSPSLYEAASLDGANAWHRFRYVTLPSIRPVILFAAVTGVIYTLQYFDQAAVAGSIASGQAVTGGGISTSFGYPEGSTFTYPLWLYTAGFRYNALGYANAMAVALFVVALAVTVILLRRSKAFSGEDQ
;
A
#
# COMPACT_ATOMS: atom_id res chain seq x y z
N MET A 1 18.91 15.71 41.41
CA MET A 1 19.15 14.36 40.85
C MET A 1 18.29 14.04 39.62
N ARG A 2 16.95 14.23 39.66
CA ARG A 2 16.04 13.97 38.52
C ARG A 2 16.37 14.81 37.26
N LEU A 3 16.78 16.07 37.41
CA LEU A 3 17.13 16.96 36.29
C LEU A 3 18.36 16.46 35.50
N ARG A 4 19.43 16.06 36.20
CA ARG A 4 20.64 15.50 35.57
C ARG A 4 20.34 14.21 34.83
N ARG A 5 19.52 13.33 35.43
CA ARG A 5 19.07 12.08 34.78
C ARG A 5 18.29 12.35 33.51
N ASN A 6 17.35 13.30 33.52
CA ASN A 6 16.57 13.66 32.34
C ASN A 6 17.43 14.30 31.24
N LEU A 7 18.42 15.13 31.59
CA LEU A 7 19.37 15.71 30.64
C LEU A 7 20.28 14.64 30.01
N THR A 8 20.72 13.64 30.78
CA THR A 8 21.48 12.50 30.25
C THR A 8 20.62 11.64 29.30
N THR A 9 19.38 11.33 29.67
CA THR A 9 18.44 10.63 28.77
C THR A 9 18.18 11.46 27.50
N LEU A 10 18.00 12.77 27.63
CA LEU A 10 17.79 13.66 26.49
C LEU A 10 19.02 13.71 25.58
N SER A 11 20.25 13.71 26.12
CA SER A 11 21.45 13.68 25.28
C SER A 11 21.58 12.40 24.46
N PHE A 12 21.12 11.25 24.98
CA PHE A 12 21.07 10.01 24.20
C PHE A 12 19.97 10.01 23.14
N LEU A 13 18.85 10.70 23.39
CA LEU A 13 17.75 10.85 22.43
C LEU A 13 17.98 11.97 21.41
N ALA A 14 18.85 12.94 21.72
CA ALA A 14 19.02 14.16 20.94
C ALA A 14 19.35 13.90 19.46
N PRO A 15 20.26 12.98 19.07
CA PRO A 15 20.52 12.71 17.66
C PRO A 15 19.27 12.21 16.91
N ALA A 16 18.48 11.34 17.54
CA ALA A 16 17.25 10.82 16.95
C ALA A 16 16.17 11.92 16.85
N LEU A 17 16.00 12.74 17.89
CA LEU A 17 15.04 13.85 17.89
C LEU A 17 15.41 14.93 16.87
N VAL A 18 16.69 15.26 16.74
CA VAL A 18 17.18 16.18 15.71
C VAL A 18 16.91 15.60 14.32
N GLY A 19 17.18 14.30 14.10
CA GLY A 19 16.84 13.62 12.86
C GLY A 19 15.35 13.71 12.52
N ILE A 20 14.48 13.43 13.50
CA ILE A 20 13.02 13.54 13.33
C ILE A 20 12.62 14.99 13.02
N ALA A 21 13.17 15.97 13.74
CA ALA A 21 12.85 17.37 13.53
C ALA A 21 13.27 17.86 12.14
N VAL A 22 14.48 17.52 11.70
CA VAL A 22 15.06 18.02 10.44
C VAL A 22 14.51 17.27 9.22
N PHE A 23 14.35 15.95 9.29
CA PHE A 23 13.99 15.14 8.12
C PHE A 23 12.50 14.81 8.02
N PHE A 24 11.71 15.01 9.09
CA PHE A 24 10.26 14.76 9.07
C PHE A 24 9.45 16.00 9.40
N LEU A 25 9.70 16.63 10.56
CA LEU A 25 8.86 17.75 11.01
C LEU A 25 9.06 18.99 10.13
N TYR A 26 10.30 19.34 9.80
CA TYR A 26 10.59 20.49 8.95
C TYR A 26 10.00 20.36 7.52
N PRO A 27 10.18 19.24 6.78
CA PRO A 27 9.54 19.05 5.48
C PRO A 27 8.01 19.04 5.56
N LEU A 28 7.43 18.45 6.61
CA LEU A 28 5.97 18.46 6.82
C LEU A 28 5.44 19.88 6.99
N LEU A 29 6.04 20.67 7.89
CA LEU A 29 5.64 22.07 8.11
C LEU A 29 5.87 22.93 6.85
N SER A 30 6.97 22.68 6.13
CA SER A 30 7.26 23.35 4.87
C SER A 30 6.22 23.02 3.80
N ALA A 31 5.80 21.75 3.68
CA ALA A 31 4.74 21.34 2.76
C ALA A 31 3.40 22.02 3.11
N VAL A 32 3.07 22.11 4.40
CA VAL A 32 1.90 22.86 4.87
C VAL A 32 2.01 24.34 4.54
N TYR A 33 3.19 24.97 4.68
CA TYR A 33 3.38 26.36 4.29
C TYR A 33 3.22 26.54 2.77
N PHE A 34 3.93 25.74 1.97
CA PHE A 34 3.93 25.86 0.52
C PHE A 34 2.57 25.52 -0.11
N SER A 35 1.72 24.74 0.56
CA SER A 35 0.36 24.46 0.09
C SER A 35 -0.51 25.73 -0.02
N PHE A 36 -0.20 26.79 0.73
CA PHE A 36 -0.88 28.09 0.65
C PHE A 36 -0.16 29.10 -0.27
N THR A 37 0.85 28.64 -1.02
CA THR A 37 1.64 29.49 -1.92
C THR A 37 1.52 29.05 -3.37
N LYS A 38 1.70 29.99 -4.31
CA LYS A 38 2.08 29.68 -5.67
C LYS A 38 3.59 29.48 -5.67
N PHE A 39 4.01 28.22 -5.68
CA PHE A 39 5.41 27.81 -5.66
C PHE A 39 5.70 26.88 -6.83
N ASP A 40 6.77 27.18 -7.57
CA ASP A 40 7.19 26.51 -8.79
C ASP A 40 8.70 26.20 -8.84
N LEU A 41 9.40 26.24 -7.69
CA LEU A 41 10.87 26.17 -7.52
C LEU A 41 11.69 27.30 -8.17
N LEU A 42 11.17 27.96 -9.20
CA LEU A 42 11.92 28.93 -10.01
C LEU A 42 11.74 30.36 -9.49
N THR A 43 10.59 30.66 -8.90
CA THR A 43 10.24 31.98 -8.41
C THR A 43 10.05 32.00 -6.90
N VAL A 44 10.20 33.19 -6.30
CA VAL A 44 9.92 33.39 -4.87
C VAL A 44 8.46 33.01 -4.59
N PRO A 45 8.19 32.12 -3.61
CA PRO A 45 6.84 31.69 -3.28
C PRO A 45 5.92 32.88 -2.99
N ARG A 46 4.78 32.97 -3.68
CA ARG A 46 3.78 34.00 -3.44
C ARG A 46 2.62 33.43 -2.64
N TRP A 47 2.26 34.07 -1.53
CA TRP A 47 1.10 33.64 -0.74
C TRP A 47 -0.19 33.82 -1.56
N VAL A 48 -0.95 32.76 -1.72
CA VAL A 48 -2.24 32.73 -2.44
C VAL A 48 -3.40 32.26 -1.56
N GLY A 49 -3.16 32.08 -0.26
CA GLY A 49 -4.14 31.55 0.67
C GLY A 49 -4.67 30.17 0.23
N PRO A 50 -5.97 29.88 0.36
CA PRO A 50 -6.53 28.54 0.08
C PRO A 50 -6.75 28.25 -1.42
N ALA A 51 -6.17 29.03 -2.34
CA ALA A 51 -6.43 28.89 -3.77
C ALA A 51 -6.09 27.49 -4.33
N ASN A 52 -5.00 26.87 -3.86
CA ASN A 52 -4.64 25.51 -4.26
C ASN A 52 -5.70 24.48 -3.84
N TYR A 53 -6.28 24.62 -2.64
CA TYR A 53 -7.35 23.74 -2.16
C TYR A 53 -8.67 23.94 -2.92
N ARG A 54 -8.98 25.17 -3.36
CA ARG A 54 -10.12 25.42 -4.26
C ARG A 54 -9.91 24.76 -5.61
N ARG A 55 -8.71 24.89 -6.18
CA ARG A 55 -8.34 24.21 -7.42
C ARG A 55 -8.51 22.68 -7.33
N MET A 56 -8.23 22.08 -6.17
CA MET A 56 -8.44 20.64 -5.98
C MET A 56 -9.91 20.23 -6.19
N ALA A 57 -10.87 21.06 -5.79
CA ALA A 57 -12.29 20.75 -5.94
C ALA A 57 -12.77 20.70 -7.41
N GLU A 58 -12.05 21.39 -8.30
CA GLU A 58 -12.39 21.54 -9.71
C GLU A 58 -11.50 20.69 -10.63
N ASP A 59 -10.53 19.95 -10.08
CA ASP A 59 -9.54 19.19 -10.87
C ASP A 59 -10.08 17.79 -11.25
N PRO A 60 -10.41 17.55 -12.54
CA PRO A 60 -10.93 16.27 -12.98
C PRO A 60 -9.89 15.13 -12.87
N PHE A 61 -8.60 15.45 -13.04
CA PHE A 61 -7.52 14.48 -12.90
C PHE A 61 -7.34 14.05 -11.45
N LEU A 62 -7.51 14.99 -10.52
CA LEU A 62 -7.52 14.68 -9.10
C LEU A 62 -8.68 13.73 -8.75
N LEU A 63 -9.90 14.02 -9.21
CA LEU A 63 -11.05 13.16 -8.95
C LEU A 63 -10.86 11.74 -9.51
N GLN A 64 -10.34 11.61 -10.73
CA GLN A 64 -10.00 10.32 -11.32
C GLN A 64 -8.96 9.58 -10.46
N SER A 65 -7.91 10.29 -10.02
CA SER A 65 -6.85 9.70 -9.20
C SER A 65 -7.34 9.21 -7.83
N ILE A 66 -8.26 9.95 -7.21
CA ILE A 66 -8.93 9.56 -5.95
C ILE A 66 -9.72 8.28 -6.17
N ARG A 67 -10.55 8.22 -7.23
CA ARG A 67 -11.38 7.03 -7.54
C ARG A 67 -10.53 5.78 -7.75
N ASN A 68 -9.45 5.89 -8.50
CA ASN A 68 -8.54 4.76 -8.72
C ASN A 68 -7.84 4.30 -7.44
N THR A 69 -7.36 5.25 -6.64
CA THR A 69 -6.69 4.95 -5.37
C THR A 69 -7.66 4.31 -4.37
N LEU A 70 -8.89 4.82 -4.26
CA LEU A 70 -9.92 4.24 -3.41
C LEU A 70 -10.35 2.85 -3.90
N TRP A 71 -10.47 2.65 -5.21
CA TRP A 71 -10.72 1.32 -5.77
C TRP A 71 -9.61 0.35 -5.37
N MET A 72 -8.33 0.78 -5.47
CA MET A 72 -7.21 -0.03 -5.03
C MET A 72 -7.30 -0.31 -3.53
N VAL A 73 -7.58 0.68 -2.68
CA VAL A 73 -7.72 0.47 -1.22
C VAL A 73 -8.82 -0.57 -0.92
N VAL A 74 -9.99 -0.45 -1.55
CA VAL A 74 -11.16 -1.31 -1.29
C VAL A 74 -10.95 -2.73 -1.81
N VAL A 75 -10.22 -2.92 -2.91
CA VAL A 75 -10.00 -4.24 -3.51
C VAL A 75 -8.71 -4.87 -2.99
N PHE A 76 -7.59 -4.17 -3.11
CA PHE A 76 -6.26 -4.71 -2.82
C PHE A 76 -6.09 -5.06 -1.35
N VAL A 77 -6.52 -4.19 -0.42
CA VAL A 77 -6.28 -4.41 1.02
C VAL A 77 -7.02 -5.65 1.53
N PRO A 78 -8.34 -5.83 1.31
CA PRO A 78 -9.03 -7.04 1.75
C PRO A 78 -8.51 -8.29 1.07
N VAL A 79 -8.26 -8.24 -0.25
CA VAL A 79 -7.75 -9.38 -1.02
C VAL A 79 -6.37 -9.82 -0.50
N ARG A 80 -5.49 -8.85 -0.17
CA ARG A 80 -4.18 -9.11 0.45
C ARG A 80 -4.31 -9.72 1.85
N ILE A 81 -5.22 -9.22 2.69
CA ILE A 81 -5.43 -9.76 4.05
C ILE A 81 -5.98 -11.19 3.97
N ILE A 82 -7.03 -11.41 3.17
CA ILE A 82 -7.67 -12.72 3.00
C ILE A 82 -6.67 -13.72 2.43
N GLY A 83 -5.92 -13.33 1.39
CA GLY A 83 -4.89 -14.18 0.80
C GLY A 83 -3.79 -14.55 1.80
N ALA A 84 -3.36 -13.59 2.63
CA ALA A 84 -2.31 -13.82 3.61
C ALA A 84 -2.77 -14.73 4.75
N ILE A 85 -3.98 -14.53 5.26
CA ILE A 85 -4.60 -15.43 6.25
C ILE A 85 -4.74 -16.83 5.66
N GLY A 86 -5.31 -16.96 4.46
CA GLY A 86 -5.49 -18.25 3.79
C GLY A 86 -4.16 -19.01 3.62
N LEU A 87 -3.14 -18.32 3.11
CA LEU A 87 -1.81 -18.90 2.93
C LEU A 87 -1.14 -19.25 4.26
N SER A 88 -1.29 -18.41 5.28
CA SER A 88 -0.78 -18.70 6.62
C SER A 88 -1.42 -19.96 7.21
N MET A 89 -2.74 -20.13 7.06
CA MET A 89 -3.46 -21.31 7.53
C MET A 89 -3.00 -22.57 6.80
N LEU A 90 -2.84 -22.51 5.47
CA LEU A 90 -2.29 -23.63 4.71
C LEU A 90 -0.91 -24.01 5.26
N LEU A 91 -0.03 -23.03 5.47
CA LEU A 91 1.33 -23.27 5.98
C LEU A 91 1.37 -23.81 7.41
N THR A 92 0.40 -23.47 8.26
CA THR A 92 0.32 -24.07 9.61
C THR A 92 0.01 -25.56 9.59
N GLN A 93 -0.61 -26.07 8.53
CA GLN A 93 -0.95 -27.49 8.40
C GLN A 93 0.21 -28.35 7.87
N LEU A 94 1.25 -27.73 7.30
CA LEU A 94 2.40 -28.46 6.77
C LEU A 94 3.27 -29.02 7.91
N LYS A 95 3.24 -30.34 8.08
CA LYS A 95 4.07 -31.08 9.06
C LYS A 95 5.55 -31.17 8.65
N ARG A 96 5.85 -31.14 7.35
CA ARG A 96 7.22 -31.22 6.79
C ARG A 96 7.34 -30.22 5.65
N GLY A 97 8.54 -29.63 5.49
CA GLY A 97 8.81 -28.68 4.41
C GLY A 97 8.25 -27.26 4.62
N ALA A 98 7.66 -26.94 5.79
CA ALA A 98 7.09 -25.62 6.05
C ALA A 98 8.11 -24.48 5.85
N GLY A 99 9.38 -24.69 6.21
CA GLY A 99 10.45 -23.71 5.99
C GLY A 99 10.68 -23.39 4.50
N PHE A 100 10.66 -24.41 3.64
CA PHE A 100 10.83 -24.24 2.20
C PHE A 100 9.69 -23.40 1.58
N PHE A 101 8.44 -23.74 1.90
CA PHE A 101 7.30 -22.97 1.40
C PHE A 101 7.25 -21.55 1.97
N ARG A 102 7.59 -21.34 3.25
CA ARG A 102 7.73 -19.99 3.82
C ARG A 102 8.72 -19.14 3.02
N THR A 103 9.87 -19.70 2.67
CA THR A 103 10.87 -19.01 1.86
C THR A 103 10.35 -18.68 0.47
N ILE A 104 9.72 -19.64 -0.23
CA ILE A 104 9.18 -19.41 -1.58
C ILE A 104 8.12 -18.32 -1.59
N PHE A 105 7.18 -18.33 -0.64
CA PHE A 105 6.13 -17.33 -0.59
C PHE A 105 6.62 -15.96 -0.11
N TYR A 106 7.71 -15.91 0.67
CA TYR A 106 8.33 -14.66 1.12
C TYR A 106 9.25 -14.04 0.07
N LEU A 107 9.93 -14.84 -0.75
CA LEU A 107 10.94 -14.38 -1.71
C LEU A 107 10.44 -13.25 -2.65
N PRO A 108 9.22 -13.29 -3.22
CA PRO A 108 8.68 -12.18 -4.00
C PRO A 108 8.64 -10.82 -3.29
N ALA A 109 8.39 -10.81 -1.97
CA ALA A 109 8.32 -9.57 -1.20
C ALA A 109 9.68 -8.87 -1.07
N LEU A 110 10.78 -9.57 -1.36
CA LEU A 110 12.13 -9.01 -1.39
C LEU A 110 12.50 -8.40 -2.75
N ALA A 111 11.70 -8.64 -3.80
CA ALA A 111 11.97 -8.10 -5.12
C ALA A 111 11.77 -6.57 -5.12
N PRO A 112 12.71 -5.78 -5.68
CA PRO A 112 12.55 -4.34 -5.81
C PRO A 112 11.26 -4.01 -6.59
N PRO A 113 10.37 -3.12 -6.09
CA PRO A 113 9.07 -2.87 -6.71
C PRO A 113 9.15 -2.55 -8.20
N VAL A 114 10.08 -1.68 -8.60
CA VAL A 114 10.31 -1.32 -10.00
C VAL A 114 10.65 -2.55 -10.84
N ALA A 115 11.68 -3.31 -10.46
CA ALA A 115 12.10 -4.50 -11.21
C ALA A 115 11.00 -5.57 -11.29
N ALA A 116 10.29 -5.78 -10.18
CA ALA A 116 9.14 -6.67 -10.12
C ALA A 116 8.04 -6.24 -11.10
N THR A 117 7.69 -4.94 -11.13
CA THR A 117 6.71 -4.40 -12.08
C THR A 117 7.14 -4.59 -13.53
N ILE A 118 8.40 -4.30 -13.86
CA ILE A 118 8.95 -4.52 -15.22
C ILE A 118 8.72 -5.97 -15.64
N ALA A 119 9.16 -6.92 -14.81
CA ALA A 119 9.02 -8.34 -15.09
C ALA A 119 7.54 -8.73 -15.26
N PHE A 120 6.65 -8.25 -14.39
CA PHE A 120 5.22 -8.56 -14.46
C PHE A 120 4.55 -8.02 -15.72
N VAL A 121 4.90 -6.81 -16.16
CA VAL A 121 4.37 -6.24 -17.41
C VAL A 121 4.80 -7.08 -18.62
N TYR A 122 6.04 -7.57 -18.65
CA TYR A 122 6.50 -8.47 -19.72
C TYR A 122 5.83 -9.85 -19.64
N LEU A 123 5.66 -10.41 -18.44
CA LEU A 123 4.98 -11.69 -18.24
C LEU A 123 3.53 -11.65 -18.72
N LEU A 124 2.84 -10.54 -18.43
CA LEU A 124 1.44 -10.28 -18.78
C LEU A 124 1.29 -9.54 -20.12
N LYS A 125 2.32 -9.52 -20.97
CA LYS A 125 2.22 -8.85 -22.27
C LYS A 125 1.19 -9.57 -23.16
N PRO A 126 0.19 -8.87 -23.74
CA PRO A 126 -0.78 -9.51 -24.61
C PRO A 126 -0.14 -10.18 -25.84
N GLY A 127 -0.62 -11.37 -26.20
CA GLY A 127 -0.21 -12.15 -27.38
C GLY A 127 1.20 -12.75 -27.37
N THR A 128 2.14 -12.17 -26.62
CA THR A 128 3.56 -12.58 -26.61
C THR A 128 4.10 -12.90 -25.20
N GLY A 129 3.38 -12.53 -24.15
CA GLY A 129 3.75 -12.81 -22.78
C GLY A 129 3.51 -14.27 -22.42
N PRO A 130 4.41 -14.91 -21.63
CA PRO A 130 4.27 -16.30 -21.21
C PRO A 130 2.92 -16.65 -20.58
N VAL A 131 2.29 -15.71 -19.85
CA VAL A 131 0.99 -15.95 -19.22
C VAL A 131 -0.11 -16.10 -20.27
N ASN A 132 -0.17 -15.23 -21.29
CA ASN A 132 -1.17 -15.37 -22.35
C ASN A 132 -0.92 -16.58 -23.24
N THR A 133 0.33 -16.93 -23.49
CA THR A 133 0.67 -18.17 -24.21
C THR A 133 0.16 -19.39 -23.45
N ALA A 134 0.36 -19.44 -22.13
CA ALA A 134 -0.13 -20.53 -21.28
C ALA A 134 -1.68 -20.59 -21.23
N LEU A 135 -2.34 -19.44 -21.11
CA LEU A 135 -3.81 -19.36 -21.19
C LEU A 135 -4.35 -19.82 -22.55
N GLY A 136 -3.66 -19.44 -23.64
CA GLY A 136 -4.01 -19.86 -24.99
C GLY A 136 -3.92 -21.38 -25.19
N HIS A 137 -2.94 -22.06 -24.60
CA HIS A 137 -2.88 -23.53 -24.60
C HIS A 137 -4.06 -24.20 -23.87
N LEU A 138 -4.70 -23.48 -22.94
CA LEU A 138 -5.91 -23.93 -22.25
C LEU A 138 -7.20 -23.49 -22.95
N GLY A 139 -7.10 -22.87 -24.14
CA GLY A 139 -8.25 -22.33 -24.89
C GLY A 139 -8.85 -21.06 -24.30
N ILE A 140 -8.15 -20.38 -23.38
CA ILE A 140 -8.61 -19.13 -22.75
C ILE A 140 -7.98 -17.95 -23.48
N GLU A 141 -8.81 -17.06 -24.04
CA GLU A 141 -8.37 -15.76 -24.52
C GLU A 141 -7.96 -14.89 -23.32
N GLY A 142 -6.65 -14.77 -23.10
CA GLY A 142 -6.11 -13.98 -21.99
C GLY A 142 -6.43 -12.49 -22.13
N PRO A 143 -6.65 -11.76 -21.02
CA PRO A 143 -6.99 -10.35 -21.07
C PRO A 143 -5.84 -9.51 -21.63
N LEU A 144 -6.14 -8.25 -21.92
CA LEU A 144 -5.13 -7.27 -22.35
C LEU A 144 -4.29 -6.72 -21.17
N TRP A 145 -4.55 -7.18 -19.93
CA TRP A 145 -3.81 -6.82 -18.72
C TRP A 145 -3.56 -5.32 -18.57
N PHE A 146 -2.30 -4.88 -18.62
CA PHE A 146 -1.90 -3.48 -18.52
C PHE A 146 -2.24 -2.64 -19.76
N ASN A 147 -2.75 -3.24 -20.84
CA ASN A 147 -3.16 -2.55 -22.06
C ASN A 147 -4.69 -2.38 -22.18
N SER A 148 -5.46 -2.69 -21.12
CA SER A 148 -6.91 -2.42 -21.03
C SER A 148 -7.25 -1.61 -19.76
N PRO A 149 -8.12 -0.58 -19.85
CA PRO A 149 -8.54 0.20 -18.67
C PRO A 149 -9.22 -0.65 -17.58
N GLU A 150 -9.91 -1.72 -17.98
CA GLU A 150 -10.61 -2.65 -17.10
C GLU A 150 -9.63 -3.55 -16.34
N TRP A 151 -8.57 -4.01 -17.03
CA TRP A 151 -7.64 -5.01 -16.50
C TRP A 151 -6.36 -4.43 -15.88
N ALA A 152 -6.03 -3.16 -16.13
CA ALA A 152 -4.77 -2.60 -15.64
C ALA A 152 -4.70 -2.56 -14.09
N LYS A 153 -5.79 -2.17 -13.41
CA LYS A 153 -5.84 -2.18 -11.94
C LYS A 153 -5.88 -3.60 -11.35
N PRO A 154 -6.69 -4.55 -11.86
CA PRO A 154 -6.56 -5.97 -11.50
C PRO A 154 -5.14 -6.52 -11.67
N SER A 155 -4.44 -6.14 -12.74
CA SER A 155 -3.04 -6.56 -12.97
C SER A 155 -2.10 -6.04 -11.87
N LEU A 156 -2.29 -4.80 -11.41
CA LEU A 156 -1.55 -4.25 -10.25
C LEU A 156 -1.88 -5.00 -8.94
N VAL A 157 -3.15 -5.40 -8.75
CA VAL A 157 -3.56 -6.22 -7.59
C VAL A 157 -2.88 -7.59 -7.63
N LEU A 158 -2.81 -8.24 -8.79
CA LEU A 158 -2.13 -9.53 -8.97
C LEU A 158 -0.63 -9.42 -8.69
N LEU A 159 0.02 -8.35 -9.17
CA LEU A 159 1.41 -8.06 -8.83
C LEU A 159 1.59 -7.87 -7.32
N GLY A 160 0.71 -7.11 -6.67
CA GLY A 160 0.76 -6.92 -5.22
C GLY A 160 0.53 -8.21 -4.43
N LEU A 161 -0.33 -9.10 -4.92
CA LEU A 161 -0.56 -10.43 -4.35
C LEU A 161 0.63 -11.38 -4.54
N TRP A 162 1.42 -11.22 -5.60
CA TRP A 162 2.65 -11.97 -5.76
C TRP A 162 3.63 -11.67 -4.60
N GLY A 163 3.68 -10.40 -4.15
CA GLY A 163 4.45 -9.94 -2.98
C GLY A 163 3.79 -10.15 -1.61
N ILE A 164 2.77 -11.00 -1.48
CA ILE A 164 1.98 -11.17 -0.23
C ILE A 164 2.75 -11.76 0.95
N GLY A 165 3.94 -12.31 0.71
CA GLY A 165 4.74 -13.05 1.68
C GLY A 165 5.08 -12.27 2.95
N ASP A 166 5.27 -10.96 2.86
CA ASP A 166 5.63 -10.11 3.99
C ASP A 166 4.56 -10.14 5.09
N ILE A 167 3.31 -9.92 4.71
CA ILE A 167 2.17 -9.90 5.63
C ILE A 167 1.71 -11.32 5.98
N MET A 168 1.92 -12.28 5.07
CA MET A 168 1.68 -13.70 5.35
C MET A 168 2.55 -14.21 6.51
N ILE A 169 3.83 -13.83 6.62
CA ILE A 169 4.68 -14.23 7.76
C ILE A 169 4.12 -13.69 9.08
N ILE A 170 3.63 -12.44 9.07
CA ILE A 170 3.03 -11.82 10.25
C ILE A 170 1.77 -12.59 10.67
N PHE A 171 0.88 -12.92 9.73
CA PHE A 171 -0.30 -13.74 10.02
C PHE A 171 0.06 -15.17 10.45
N LEU A 172 1.08 -15.77 9.86
CA LEU A 172 1.56 -17.09 10.26
C LEU A 172 2.04 -17.11 11.71
N ALA A 173 2.83 -16.11 12.12
CA ALA A 173 3.22 -15.96 13.52
C ALA A 173 2.02 -15.76 14.44
N ALA A 174 1.03 -14.95 14.02
CA ALA A 174 -0.18 -14.71 14.79
C ALA A 174 -1.03 -15.98 14.97
N VAL A 175 -1.23 -16.77 13.92
CA VAL A 175 -2.00 -18.02 13.97
C VAL A 175 -1.27 -19.07 14.81
N LEU A 176 0.06 -19.17 14.70
CA LEU A 176 0.87 -20.06 15.53
C LEU A 176 0.90 -19.66 17.01
N GLY A 177 0.68 -18.38 17.32
CA GLY A 177 0.58 -17.88 18.69
C GLY A 177 -0.77 -18.17 19.38
N VAL A 178 -1.77 -18.69 18.67
CA VAL A 178 -3.07 -19.04 19.26
C VAL A 178 -2.91 -20.28 20.15
N SER A 179 -3.35 -20.19 21.41
CA SER A 179 -3.20 -21.28 22.39
C SER A 179 -3.80 -22.61 21.88
N PRO A 180 -3.05 -23.73 21.91
CA PRO A 180 -3.58 -25.04 21.57
C PRO A 180 -4.82 -25.44 22.39
N SER A 181 -4.88 -25.03 23.65
CA SER A 181 -6.01 -25.33 24.56
C SER A 181 -7.35 -24.80 24.05
N LEU A 182 -7.37 -23.67 23.33
CA LEU A 182 -8.60 -23.12 22.75
C LEU A 182 -9.12 -24.00 21.60
N TYR A 183 -8.21 -24.60 20.82
CA TYR A 183 -8.57 -25.53 19.76
C TYR A 183 -9.02 -26.88 20.33
N GLU A 184 -8.39 -27.36 21.40
CA GLU A 184 -8.77 -28.59 22.11
C GLU A 184 -10.16 -28.45 22.73
N ALA A 185 -10.42 -27.37 23.48
CA ALA A 185 -11.73 -27.09 24.05
C ALA A 185 -12.82 -27.05 22.97
N ALA A 186 -12.60 -26.30 21.88
CA ALA A 186 -13.54 -26.25 20.76
C ALA A 186 -13.75 -27.63 20.11
N SER A 187 -12.72 -28.49 20.06
CA SER A 187 -12.84 -29.85 19.52
C SER A 187 -13.67 -30.77 20.42
N LEU A 188 -13.59 -30.61 21.75
CA LEU A 188 -14.43 -31.33 22.71
C LEU A 188 -15.90 -30.90 22.59
N ASP A 189 -16.14 -29.63 22.27
CA ASP A 189 -17.48 -29.07 21.99
C ASP A 189 -18.03 -29.46 20.59
N GLY A 190 -17.32 -30.30 19.83
CA GLY A 190 -17.74 -30.76 18.50
C GLY A 190 -17.55 -29.73 17.38
N ALA A 191 -16.77 -28.68 17.60
CA ALA A 191 -16.54 -27.64 16.60
C ALA A 191 -15.73 -28.17 15.40
N ASN A 192 -16.32 -28.06 14.20
CA ASN A 192 -15.62 -28.39 12.95
C ASN A 192 -14.56 -27.32 12.58
N ALA A 193 -13.79 -27.56 11.52
CA ALA A 193 -12.69 -26.68 11.11
C ALA A 193 -13.12 -25.22 10.84
N TRP A 194 -14.30 -25.02 10.24
CA TRP A 194 -14.84 -23.68 9.98
C TRP A 194 -15.22 -22.96 11.28
N HIS A 195 -15.85 -23.67 12.22
CA HIS A 195 -16.17 -23.11 13.54
C HIS A 195 -14.90 -22.72 14.30
N ARG A 196 -13.86 -23.57 14.30
CA ARG A 196 -12.58 -23.24 14.92
C ARG A 196 -11.93 -22.02 14.26
N PHE A 197 -11.95 -21.91 12.94
CA PHE A 197 -11.45 -20.71 12.26
C PHE A 197 -12.24 -19.45 12.66
N ARG A 198 -13.57 -19.49 12.56
CA ARG A 198 -14.43 -18.31 12.74
C ARG A 198 -14.54 -17.84 14.18
N TYR A 199 -14.49 -18.75 15.16
CA TYR A 199 -14.73 -18.47 16.57
C TYR A 199 -13.48 -18.56 17.45
N VAL A 200 -12.41 -19.24 17.02
CA VAL A 200 -11.15 -19.31 17.78
C VAL A 200 -10.05 -18.51 17.09
N THR A 201 -9.71 -18.87 15.84
CA THR A 201 -8.57 -18.25 15.14
C THR A 201 -8.81 -16.77 14.84
N LEU A 202 -9.91 -16.46 14.14
CA LEU A 202 -10.19 -15.11 13.64
C LEU A 202 -10.31 -14.06 14.76
N PRO A 203 -10.98 -14.35 15.90
CA PRO A 203 -10.99 -13.43 17.03
C PRO A 203 -9.60 -13.26 17.67
N SER A 204 -8.83 -14.35 17.79
CA SER A 204 -7.50 -14.32 18.41
C SER A 204 -6.49 -13.48 17.60
N ILE A 205 -6.54 -13.54 16.27
CA ILE A 205 -5.65 -12.77 15.38
C ILE A 205 -6.20 -11.39 14.99
N ARG A 206 -7.34 -10.98 15.56
CA ARG A 206 -7.99 -9.70 15.24
C ARG A 206 -7.07 -8.47 15.38
N PRO A 207 -6.21 -8.33 16.41
CA PRO A 207 -5.27 -7.21 16.49
C PRO A 207 -4.33 -7.15 15.28
N VAL A 208 -3.92 -8.31 14.78
CA VAL A 208 -3.03 -8.43 13.62
C VAL A 208 -3.77 -8.10 12.32
N ILE A 209 -5.05 -8.50 12.20
CA ILE A 209 -5.90 -8.09 11.06
C ILE A 209 -6.05 -6.57 11.01
N LEU A 210 -6.25 -5.93 12.16
CA LEU A 210 -6.39 -4.47 12.24
C LEU A 210 -5.09 -3.75 11.90
N PHE A 211 -3.96 -4.25 12.41
CA PHE A 211 -2.64 -3.76 12.01
C PHE A 211 -2.40 -3.89 10.49
N ALA A 212 -2.71 -5.06 9.93
CA ALA A 212 -2.62 -5.34 8.50
C ALA A 212 -3.53 -4.43 7.65
N ALA A 213 -4.74 -4.15 8.13
CA ALA A 213 -5.67 -3.23 7.47
C ALA A 213 -5.15 -1.80 7.49
N VAL A 214 -4.70 -1.30 8.65
CA VAL A 214 -4.18 0.07 8.78
C VAL A 214 -2.95 0.27 7.88
N THR A 215 -1.96 -0.62 8.02
CA THR A 215 -0.72 -0.52 7.23
C THR A 215 -0.97 -0.76 5.74
N GLY A 216 -1.87 -1.68 5.39
CA GLY A 216 -2.29 -1.93 4.01
C GLY A 216 -2.98 -0.74 3.37
N VAL A 217 -3.87 -0.04 4.08
CA VAL A 217 -4.51 1.17 3.57
C VAL A 217 -3.49 2.30 3.40
N ILE A 218 -2.62 2.54 4.38
CA ILE A 218 -1.56 3.57 4.28
C ILE A 218 -0.65 3.29 3.07
N TYR A 219 -0.22 2.04 2.90
CA TYR A 219 0.58 1.61 1.76
C TYR A 219 -0.12 1.88 0.43
N THR A 220 -1.41 1.52 0.33
CA THR A 220 -2.18 1.65 -0.92
C THR A 220 -2.52 3.11 -1.25
N LEU A 221 -2.72 3.97 -0.24
CA LEU A 221 -2.85 5.42 -0.43
C LEU A 221 -1.58 6.05 -1.00
N GLN A 222 -0.42 5.43 -0.77
CA GLN A 222 0.90 5.87 -1.26
C GLN A 222 1.38 5.08 -2.48
N TYR A 223 0.48 4.35 -3.16
CA TYR A 223 0.83 3.46 -4.27
C TYR A 223 1.29 4.24 -5.52
N PHE A 224 2.60 4.43 -5.66
CA PHE A 224 3.24 5.21 -6.72
C PHE A 224 4.03 4.34 -7.70
N ASP A 225 5.07 3.65 -7.22
CA ASP A 225 6.10 3.03 -8.07
C ASP A 225 5.53 2.10 -9.13
N GLN A 226 4.71 1.13 -8.71
CA GLN A 226 4.19 0.11 -9.63
C GLN A 226 3.20 0.71 -10.63
N ALA A 227 2.39 1.70 -10.22
CA ALA A 227 1.48 2.39 -11.11
C ALA A 227 2.23 3.22 -12.16
N ALA A 228 3.25 3.97 -11.74
CA ALA A 228 4.12 4.75 -12.62
C ALA A 228 4.86 3.85 -13.63
N VAL A 229 5.50 2.78 -13.14
CA VAL A 229 6.33 1.88 -13.95
C VAL A 229 5.47 1.06 -14.89
N ALA A 230 4.37 0.48 -14.41
CA ALA A 230 3.49 -0.34 -15.24
C ALA A 230 2.88 0.47 -16.38
N GLY A 231 2.34 1.66 -16.07
CA GLY A 231 1.77 2.55 -17.08
C GLY A 231 2.80 2.96 -18.13
N SER A 232 4.01 3.33 -17.70
CA SER A 232 5.09 3.72 -18.61
C SER A 232 5.43 2.60 -19.60
N ILE A 233 5.68 1.39 -19.09
CA ILE A 233 6.14 0.27 -19.92
C ILE A 233 5.02 -0.25 -20.82
N ALA A 234 3.81 -0.39 -20.29
CA ALA A 234 2.67 -0.87 -21.06
C ALA A 234 2.28 0.11 -22.18
N SER A 235 2.53 1.41 -22.00
CA SER A 235 2.36 2.44 -23.04
C SER A 235 3.44 2.41 -24.14
N GLY A 236 4.43 1.52 -24.02
CA GLY A 236 5.56 1.40 -24.94
C GLY A 236 6.71 2.39 -24.67
N GLN A 237 6.65 3.13 -23.55
CA GLN A 237 7.71 4.06 -23.16
C GLN A 237 8.69 3.34 -22.21
N ALA A 238 9.92 3.12 -22.64
CA ALA A 238 10.95 2.49 -21.83
C ALA A 238 11.38 3.41 -20.68
N VAL A 239 11.54 2.84 -19.47
CA VAL A 239 11.99 3.54 -18.25
C VAL A 239 13.52 3.81 -18.27
N THR A 240 14.23 3.40 -19.31
CA THR A 240 15.69 3.50 -19.40
C THR A 240 16.15 4.92 -19.74
N GLY A 241 16.66 5.64 -18.74
CA GLY A 241 17.67 6.69 -18.94
C GLY A 241 17.21 8.07 -19.38
N GLY A 242 15.90 8.37 -19.44
CA GLY A 242 15.37 9.64 -19.96
C GLY A 242 14.42 10.43 -19.05
N GLY A 243 14.27 10.02 -17.79
CA GLY A 243 13.24 10.57 -16.88
C GLY A 243 11.91 9.81 -16.97
N ILE A 244 11.07 9.99 -15.95
CA ILE A 244 9.77 9.33 -15.82
C ILE A 244 8.85 9.82 -16.94
N SER A 245 8.36 8.89 -17.77
CA SER A 245 7.76 9.15 -19.09
C SER A 245 6.44 9.96 -19.09
N THR A 246 6.09 10.45 -20.28
CA THR A 246 5.06 11.45 -20.58
C THR A 246 3.60 10.98 -20.52
N SER A 247 3.34 9.68 -20.33
CA SER A 247 2.00 9.09 -20.35
C SER A 247 1.64 8.40 -19.02
N PHE A 248 1.45 9.21 -17.97
CA PHE A 248 1.00 8.72 -16.68
C PHE A 248 -0.46 8.25 -16.73
N GLY A 249 -0.75 7.14 -16.06
CA GLY A 249 -2.11 6.62 -15.96
C GLY A 249 -2.54 5.72 -17.12
N TYR A 250 -1.66 5.38 -18.06
CA TYR A 250 -1.99 4.45 -19.14
C TYR A 250 -2.53 3.11 -18.60
N PRO A 251 -3.56 2.52 -19.25
CA PRO A 251 -4.36 3.07 -20.35
C PRO A 251 -5.51 3.95 -19.83
N GLU A 252 -5.82 5.03 -20.55
CA GLU A 252 -6.99 5.91 -20.29
C GLU A 252 -7.12 6.45 -18.85
N GLY A 253 -6.00 6.64 -18.15
CA GLY A 253 -5.99 7.11 -16.77
C GLY A 253 -6.39 6.03 -15.75
N SER A 254 -6.50 4.76 -16.13
CA SER A 254 -6.90 3.66 -15.23
C SER A 254 -5.86 3.37 -14.14
N THR A 255 -4.58 3.57 -14.41
CA THR A 255 -3.47 3.41 -13.43
C THR A 255 -3.12 4.72 -12.74
N PHE A 256 -3.91 5.76 -12.94
CA PHE A 256 -3.63 7.07 -12.39
C PHE A 256 -3.96 7.11 -10.90
N THR A 257 -2.96 6.91 -10.02
CA THR A 257 -3.14 6.97 -8.56
C THR A 257 -2.92 8.38 -8.03
N TYR A 258 -3.38 8.64 -6.81
CA TYR A 258 -3.27 9.95 -6.17
C TYR A 258 -1.80 10.42 -6.07
N PRO A 259 -0.84 9.60 -5.60
CA PRO A 259 0.56 9.99 -5.57
C PRO A 259 1.14 10.24 -6.97
N LEU A 260 0.66 9.51 -7.98
CA LEU A 260 1.09 9.70 -9.36
C LEU A 260 0.67 11.07 -9.89
N TRP A 261 -0.57 11.49 -9.59
CA TRP A 261 -1.02 12.83 -9.93
C TRP A 261 -0.26 13.91 -9.16
N LEU A 262 -0.03 13.69 -7.86
CA LEU A 262 0.76 14.59 -7.02
C LEU A 262 2.14 14.85 -7.64
N TYR A 263 2.84 13.77 -7.99
CA TYR A 263 4.15 13.82 -8.63
C TYR A 263 4.08 14.56 -9.96
N THR A 264 3.10 14.24 -10.80
CA THR A 264 2.92 14.88 -12.11
C THR A 264 2.67 16.38 -11.96
N ALA A 265 1.76 16.78 -11.09
CA ALA A 265 1.46 18.18 -10.82
C ALA A 265 2.69 18.95 -10.30
N GLY A 266 3.41 18.36 -9.34
CA GLY A 266 4.55 19.02 -8.71
C GLY A 266 5.76 19.14 -9.64
N PHE A 267 6.19 18.03 -10.22
CA PHE A 267 7.47 17.94 -10.93
C PHE A 267 7.35 18.13 -12.45
N ARG A 268 6.23 17.73 -13.06
CA ARG A 268 6.05 17.90 -14.51
C ARG A 268 5.45 19.24 -14.87
N TYR A 269 4.46 19.69 -14.11
CA TYR A 269 3.78 20.97 -14.35
C TYR A 269 4.32 22.12 -13.50
N ASN A 270 5.38 21.88 -12.72
CA ASN A 270 5.98 22.86 -11.81
C ASN A 270 4.96 23.51 -10.86
N ALA A 271 3.88 22.79 -10.53
CA ALA A 271 2.83 23.28 -9.65
C ALA A 271 3.05 22.76 -8.22
N LEU A 272 4.22 23.03 -7.64
CA LEU A 272 4.60 22.49 -6.33
C LEU A 272 3.74 23.00 -5.18
N GLY A 273 3.27 24.25 -5.24
CA GLY A 273 2.28 24.73 -4.27
C GLY A 273 1.01 23.87 -4.28
N TYR A 274 0.53 23.50 -5.47
CA TYR A 274 -0.62 22.62 -5.64
C TYR A 274 -0.32 21.18 -5.21
N ALA A 275 0.83 20.63 -5.58
CA ALA A 275 1.25 19.30 -5.16
C ALA A 275 1.43 19.18 -3.64
N ASN A 276 1.92 20.24 -2.97
CA ASN A 276 1.98 20.31 -1.51
C ASN A 276 0.58 20.33 -0.88
N ALA A 277 -0.38 21.04 -1.47
CA ALA A 277 -1.78 20.98 -1.01
C ALA A 277 -2.35 19.56 -1.11
N MET A 278 -2.06 18.86 -2.20
CA MET A 278 -2.39 17.44 -2.34
C MET A 278 -1.68 16.56 -1.29
N ALA A 279 -0.39 16.77 -1.04
CA ALA A 279 0.37 16.02 -0.04
C ALA A 279 -0.23 16.17 1.36
N VAL A 280 -0.59 17.39 1.75
CA VAL A 280 -1.24 17.70 3.02
C VAL A 280 -2.62 17.04 3.10
N ALA A 281 -3.42 17.09 2.03
CA ALA A 281 -4.71 16.42 2.00
C ALA A 281 -4.58 14.90 2.13
N LEU A 282 -3.63 14.27 1.44
CA LEU A 282 -3.34 12.85 1.56
C LEU A 282 -2.92 12.47 2.99
N PHE A 283 -2.06 13.29 3.62
CA PHE A 283 -1.67 13.11 5.02
C PHE A 283 -2.87 13.16 5.96
N VAL A 284 -3.74 14.16 5.82
CA VAL A 284 -4.96 14.29 6.64
C VAL A 284 -5.89 13.09 6.45
N VAL A 285 -6.08 12.63 5.20
CA VAL A 285 -6.91 11.44 4.91
C VAL A 285 -6.29 10.17 5.52
N ALA A 286 -4.99 9.95 5.34
CA ALA A 286 -4.29 8.80 5.92
C ALA A 286 -4.37 8.80 7.44
N LEU A 287 -4.19 9.96 8.08
CA LEU A 287 -4.33 10.14 9.52
C LEU A 287 -5.77 9.85 9.97
N ALA A 288 -6.78 10.41 9.29
CA ALA A 288 -8.18 10.20 9.62
C ALA A 288 -8.56 8.72 9.54
N VAL A 289 -8.19 8.04 8.46
CA VAL A 289 -8.44 6.60 8.30
C VAL A 289 -7.75 5.79 9.39
N THR A 290 -6.49 6.11 9.69
CA THR A 290 -5.74 5.44 10.77
C THR A 290 -6.43 5.62 12.12
N VAL A 291 -6.83 6.84 12.47
CA VAL A 291 -7.53 7.13 13.73
C VAL A 291 -8.88 6.41 13.80
N ILE A 292 -9.66 6.40 12.70
CA ILE A 292 -10.96 5.71 12.65
C ILE A 292 -10.78 4.20 12.88
N LEU A 293 -9.82 3.57 12.18
CA LEU A 293 -9.57 2.14 12.30
C LEU A 293 -9.06 1.77 13.71
N LEU A 294 -8.15 2.56 14.28
CA LEU A 294 -7.63 2.31 15.63
C LEU A 294 -8.66 2.57 16.74
N ARG A 295 -9.52 3.59 16.60
CA ARG A 295 -10.60 3.84 17.57
C ARG A 295 -11.62 2.72 17.59
N ARG A 296 -11.97 2.18 16.41
CA ARG A 296 -12.83 0.99 16.34
C ARG A 296 -12.16 -0.20 17.02
N SER A 297 -10.84 -0.39 16.89
CA SER A 297 -10.10 -1.45 17.60
C SER A 297 -10.27 -1.39 19.12
N LYS A 298 -10.09 -0.22 19.73
CA LYS A 298 -10.19 -0.06 21.20
C LYS A 298 -11.60 -0.36 21.73
N ALA A 299 -12.62 -0.01 20.97
CA ALA A 299 -14.02 -0.36 21.31
C ALA A 299 -14.29 -1.88 21.25
N PHE A 300 -13.39 -2.66 20.66
CA PHE A 300 -13.52 -4.10 20.46
C PHE A 300 -12.52 -4.94 21.26
N SER A 301 -11.48 -4.33 21.83
CA SER A 301 -10.45 -5.04 22.61
C SER A 301 -10.83 -5.28 24.06
N GLY A 302 -12.00 -4.84 24.53
CA GLY A 302 -12.48 -5.17 25.88
C GLY A 302 -11.47 -4.84 26.97
N GLU A 303 -10.70 -3.76 26.81
CA GLU A 303 -9.81 -3.23 27.86
C GLU A 303 -10.58 -2.52 28.98
N ASP A 304 -11.91 -2.62 28.97
CA ASP A 304 -12.75 -2.39 30.14
C ASP A 304 -13.04 -3.75 30.81
N GLN A 305 -12.02 -4.34 31.44
CA GLN A 305 -12.19 -5.29 32.55
C GLN A 305 -11.87 -4.58 33.86
#